data_AF-A0A535XBE2-F1
#
_entry.id   AF-A0A535XBE2-F1
#
_cell.length_a   1.000
_cell.length_b   1.000
_cell.length_c   1.000
_cell.angle_alpha   90.00
_cell.angle_beta   90.00
_cell.angle_gamma   90.00
#
_symmetry.space_group_name_H-M   'P 1'
#
loop_
_entity.id
_entity.type
_entity.pdbx_description
1 polymer ?
#
loop_
_entity_poly.entity_id
_entity_poly.type
_entity_poly.pdbx_seq_one_letter_code
_entity_poly.pdbx_strand_id
1 'polypeptide(L)'
;MDNHVLAWAAGFDGEGWAAAKERGVQARINQAGPDGIPEVLLKFREIVGVGRIKGPVLEEGKQPLYFWEATSLPDLTRVADLIGPWMCPAKRAEFESALGIALPAAIWPGSMSEELAWAGGFFDGEGTTYLEKHRTHANHFYPALYVPQSADEGTAPELLRLWAAIGFGSISGLRRPKPPHRPYRRWRVVTVAKAQLALHLLWPFIGRVKRSQAQSVMKVIHTQPDLLRGNPAFGPAGSRYCLRGHDKWTARIRPYRSRGRNLGPNDPHQCLTCVRDAARAKRNGMP
;
A
#
# COMPACT_ATOMS: atom_id res chain seq x y z
N MET A 1 8.00 -19.77 18.70
CA MET A 1 8.25 -18.66 17.76
C MET A 1 7.06 -17.71 17.90
N ASP A 2 7.28 -16.39 17.97
CA ASP A 2 6.22 -15.40 18.18
C ASP A 2 5.25 -15.37 16.97
N ASN A 3 3.95 -15.44 17.22
CA ASN A 3 2.93 -15.40 16.17
C ASN A 3 3.00 -14.13 15.32
N HIS A 4 3.42 -12.99 15.88
CA HIS A 4 3.60 -11.77 15.10
C HIS A 4 4.69 -11.92 14.04
N VAL A 5 5.75 -12.66 14.36
CA VAL A 5 6.87 -12.90 13.45
C VAL A 5 6.44 -13.82 12.30
N LEU A 6 5.65 -14.85 12.60
CA LEU A 6 5.06 -15.74 11.60
C LEU A 6 4.03 -15.02 10.72
N ALA A 7 3.14 -14.22 11.32
CA ALA A 7 2.17 -13.40 10.61
C ALA A 7 2.87 -12.38 9.68
N TRP A 8 3.93 -11.72 10.16
CA TRP A 8 4.76 -10.84 9.32
C TRP A 8 5.37 -11.59 8.14
N ALA A 9 5.88 -12.81 8.33
CA ALA A 9 6.44 -13.59 7.23
C ALA A 9 5.37 -13.99 6.20
N ALA A 10 4.16 -14.33 6.63
CA ALA A 10 3.01 -14.55 5.74
C ALA A 10 2.61 -13.28 4.96
N GLY A 11 2.97 -12.09 5.43
CA GLY A 11 2.73 -10.83 4.72
C GLY A 11 3.35 -10.78 3.31
N PHE A 12 4.32 -11.64 2.99
CA PHE A 12 4.91 -11.72 1.65
C PHE A 12 4.02 -12.33 0.55
N ASP A 13 2.74 -12.58 0.85
CA ASP A 13 1.73 -13.08 -0.08
C ASP A 13 1.67 -12.30 -1.41
N GLY A 14 2.06 -11.02 -1.43
CA GLY A 14 2.06 -10.18 -2.65
C GLY A 14 3.17 -10.47 -3.67
N GLU A 15 4.39 -10.76 -3.20
CA GLU A 15 5.58 -10.86 -4.06
C GLU A 15 6.09 -12.29 -4.27
N GLY A 16 5.62 -13.21 -3.43
CA GLY A 16 5.98 -14.61 -3.50
C GLY A 16 5.18 -15.36 -4.56
N TRP A 17 5.64 -16.53 -4.98
CA TRP A 17 4.80 -17.55 -5.63
C TRP A 17 5.26 -18.95 -5.27
N ALA A 18 4.34 -19.90 -5.25
CA ALA A 18 4.63 -21.32 -5.13
C ALA A 18 4.01 -22.09 -6.30
N ALA A 19 4.74 -23.06 -6.87
CA ALA A 19 4.19 -23.95 -7.89
C ALA A 19 4.89 -25.31 -7.92
N ALA A 20 4.17 -26.32 -8.39
CA ALA A 20 4.78 -27.55 -8.90
C ALA A 20 5.50 -27.25 -10.23
N LYS A 21 6.63 -27.93 -10.43
CA LYS A 21 7.40 -27.97 -11.68
C LYS A 21 7.45 -29.40 -12.19
N GLU A 22 7.77 -29.59 -13.48
CA GLU A 22 7.94 -30.92 -14.09
C GLU A 22 8.86 -31.86 -13.28
N ARG A 23 9.83 -31.30 -12.54
CA ARG A 23 10.77 -32.06 -11.70
C ARG A 23 10.83 -31.58 -10.24
N GLY A 24 9.69 -31.24 -9.63
CA GLY A 24 9.62 -30.97 -8.19
C GLY A 24 8.72 -29.81 -7.84
N VAL A 25 9.10 -29.04 -6.82
CA VAL A 25 8.33 -27.89 -6.34
C VAL A 25 9.22 -26.66 -6.21
N GLN A 26 8.63 -25.47 -6.25
CA GLN A 26 9.35 -24.24 -6.01
C GLN A 26 8.47 -23.23 -5.28
N ALA A 27 9.04 -22.56 -4.29
CA ALA A 27 8.52 -21.32 -3.72
C ALA A 27 9.61 -20.23 -3.82
N ARG A 28 9.22 -19.02 -4.18
CA ARG A 28 10.17 -17.92 -4.42
C ARG A 28 9.59 -16.58 -4.01
N ILE A 29 10.41 -15.72 -3.39
CA ILE A 29 10.10 -14.32 -3.07
C ILE A 29 11.21 -13.45 -3.67
N ASN A 30 10.85 -12.39 -4.40
CA ASN A 30 11.82 -11.53 -5.09
C ASN A 30 11.83 -10.13 -4.50
N GLN A 31 13.01 -9.57 -4.20
CA GLN A 31 13.14 -8.20 -3.71
C GLN A 31 14.32 -7.48 -4.38
N ALA A 32 14.10 -6.22 -4.73
CA ALA A 32 15.15 -5.37 -5.26
C ALA A 32 16.04 -4.85 -4.12
N GLY A 33 17.35 -4.84 -4.34
CA GLY A 33 18.34 -4.45 -3.34
C GLY A 33 19.48 -3.63 -3.96
N PRO A 34 19.38 -2.30 -4.04
CA PRO A 34 20.45 -1.48 -4.60
C PRO A 34 21.77 -1.58 -3.81
N ASP A 35 21.67 -1.82 -2.50
CA ASP A 35 22.81 -1.82 -1.57
C ASP A 35 23.22 -3.23 -1.09
N GLY A 36 22.77 -4.28 -1.80
CA GLY A 36 23.02 -5.68 -1.43
C GLY A 36 21.75 -6.48 -1.14
N ILE A 37 21.91 -7.62 -0.45
CA ILE A 37 20.78 -8.50 -0.11
C ILE A 37 19.76 -7.73 0.73
N PRO A 38 18.49 -7.64 0.31
CA PRO A 38 17.44 -7.00 1.08
C PRO A 38 17.27 -7.65 2.47
N GLU A 39 17.32 -6.82 3.53
CA GLU A 39 17.11 -7.24 4.93
C GLU A 39 15.83 -8.06 5.10
N VAL A 40 14.80 -7.72 4.34
CA VAL A 40 13.51 -8.39 4.38
C VAL A 40 13.58 -9.86 3.94
N LEU A 41 14.45 -10.21 2.99
CA LEU A 41 14.70 -11.60 2.58
C LEU A 41 15.52 -12.35 3.63
N LEU A 42 16.48 -11.68 4.27
CA LEU A 42 17.27 -12.26 5.36
C LEU A 42 16.37 -12.61 6.55
N LYS A 43 15.52 -11.66 6.97
CA LYS A 43 14.55 -11.86 8.04
C LYS A 43 13.55 -12.96 7.68
N PHE A 44 13.01 -12.97 6.46
CA PHE A 44 12.11 -14.06 6.03
C PHE A 44 12.80 -15.43 6.13
N ARG A 45 14.01 -15.56 5.58
CA ARG A 45 14.80 -16.81 5.63
C ARG A 45 15.06 -17.27 7.06
N GLU A 46 15.40 -16.35 7.96
CA GLU A 46 15.62 -16.65 9.38
C GLU A 46 14.36 -17.22 10.05
N ILE A 47 13.19 -16.63 9.75
CA ILE A 47 11.90 -17.06 10.31
C ILE A 47 11.52 -18.46 9.83
N VAL A 48 11.58 -18.70 8.51
CA VAL A 48 11.20 -20.02 7.97
C VAL A 48 12.27 -21.08 8.20
N GLY A 49 13.54 -20.67 8.36
CA GLY A 49 14.69 -21.54 8.63
C GLY A 49 15.10 -22.42 7.44
N VAL A 50 14.47 -22.25 6.27
CA VAL A 50 14.71 -23.03 5.05
C VAL A 50 14.86 -22.12 3.83
N GLY A 51 15.21 -22.73 2.71
CA GLY A 51 15.48 -22.02 1.45
C GLY A 51 16.80 -21.27 1.45
N ARG A 52 17.15 -20.74 0.28
CA ARG A 52 18.42 -20.07 0.00
C ARG A 52 18.14 -18.71 -0.63
N ILE A 53 18.96 -17.72 -0.27
CA ILE A 53 18.95 -16.43 -0.97
C ILE A 53 19.92 -16.52 -2.13
N LYS A 54 19.47 -16.09 -3.30
CA LYS A 54 20.19 -16.05 -4.57
C LYS A 54 20.18 -14.63 -5.14
N GLY A 55 21.07 -14.38 -6.09
CA GLY A 55 21.28 -13.08 -6.74
C GLY A 55 22.62 -12.43 -6.37
N PRO A 56 22.86 -11.19 -6.82
CA PRO A 56 21.92 -10.39 -7.60
C PRO A 56 21.80 -10.87 -9.05
N VAL A 57 20.57 -10.86 -9.58
CA VAL A 57 20.33 -10.84 -11.03
C VAL A 57 20.43 -9.38 -11.47
N LEU A 58 21.33 -9.12 -12.42
CA LEU A 58 21.57 -7.79 -12.96
C LEU A 58 20.93 -7.68 -14.35
N GLU A 59 20.04 -6.71 -14.51
CA GLU A 59 19.43 -6.37 -15.79
C GLU A 59 19.63 -4.87 -16.05
N GLU A 60 19.97 -4.51 -17.29
CA GLU A 60 20.20 -3.11 -17.66
C GLU A 60 18.97 -2.23 -17.36
N GLY A 61 19.19 -1.10 -16.69
CA GLY A 61 18.13 -0.17 -16.30
C GLY A 61 17.25 -0.63 -15.13
N LYS A 62 17.57 -1.76 -14.48
CA LYS A 62 16.84 -2.25 -13.29
C LYS A 62 17.75 -2.33 -12.08
N GLN A 63 17.14 -2.27 -10.89
CA GLN A 63 17.85 -2.51 -9.64
C GLN A 63 18.26 -3.98 -9.52
N PRO A 64 19.39 -4.29 -8.86
CA PRO A 64 19.79 -5.67 -8.58
C PRO A 64 18.67 -6.45 -7.88
N LEU A 65 18.28 -7.58 -8.47
CA LEU A 65 17.19 -8.39 -7.97
C LEU A 65 17.72 -9.61 -7.20
N TYR A 66 17.30 -9.73 -5.94
CA TYR A 66 17.59 -10.88 -5.09
C TYR A 66 16.33 -11.70 -4.90
N PHE A 67 16.50 -12.97 -4.56
CA PHE A 67 15.37 -13.83 -4.30
C PHE A 67 15.67 -14.90 -3.28
N TRP A 68 14.74 -15.09 -2.34
CA TRP A 68 14.69 -16.29 -1.52
C TRP A 68 14.00 -17.38 -2.33
N GLU A 69 14.54 -18.60 -2.30
CA GLU A 69 14.01 -19.74 -3.03
C GLU A 69 14.09 -21.03 -2.20
N ALA A 70 12.99 -21.77 -2.17
CA ALA A 70 12.90 -23.13 -1.68
C ALA A 70 12.49 -24.05 -2.84
N THR A 71 13.15 -25.19 -3.00
CA THR A 71 12.97 -26.07 -4.16
C THR A 71 12.74 -27.55 -3.80
N SER A 72 12.49 -27.84 -2.53
CA SER A 72 12.24 -29.20 -2.06
C SER A 72 10.89 -29.30 -1.36
N LEU A 73 10.26 -30.48 -1.44
CA LEU A 73 9.00 -30.73 -0.72
C LEU A 73 9.14 -30.48 0.79
N PRO A 74 10.19 -30.99 1.49
CA PRO A 74 10.38 -30.69 2.91
C PRO A 74 10.47 -29.19 3.23
N ASP A 75 11.14 -28.40 2.39
CA ASP A 75 11.23 -26.95 2.60
C ASP A 75 9.86 -26.29 2.46
N LEU A 76 9.09 -26.63 1.42
CA LEU A 76 7.77 -26.03 1.21
C LEU A 76 6.77 -26.47 2.28
N THR A 77 6.80 -27.75 2.70
CA THR A 77 5.98 -28.24 3.82
C THR A 77 6.29 -27.45 5.07
N ARG A 78 7.57 -27.25 5.42
CA ARG A 78 7.96 -26.46 6.59
C ARG A 78 7.48 -25.01 6.49
N VAL A 79 7.58 -24.37 5.33
CA VAL A 79 7.07 -23.01 5.14
C VAL A 79 5.56 -22.98 5.36
N ALA A 80 4.82 -23.92 4.74
CA ALA A 80 3.38 -24.00 4.89
C ALA A 80 2.93 -24.27 6.33
N ASP A 81 3.64 -25.13 7.06
CA ASP A 81 3.37 -25.42 8.47
C ASP A 81 3.60 -24.18 9.36
N LEU A 82 4.63 -23.38 9.06
CA LEU A 82 5.00 -22.23 9.88
C LEU A 82 4.09 -21.02 9.66
N ILE A 83 3.78 -20.68 8.40
CA ILE A 83 3.11 -19.41 8.06
C ILE A 83 1.74 -19.61 7.39
N GLY A 84 1.38 -20.85 7.04
CA GLY A 84 0.09 -21.21 6.43
C GLY A 84 -1.16 -20.72 7.17
N PRO A 85 -1.19 -20.67 8.52
CA PRO A 85 -2.34 -20.12 9.25
C PRO A 85 -2.67 -18.66 8.93
N TRP A 86 -1.68 -17.88 8.47
CA TRP A 86 -1.81 -16.46 8.13
C TRP A 86 -1.73 -16.18 6.63
N MET A 87 -1.64 -17.18 5.75
CA MET A 87 -1.62 -16.95 4.29
C MET A 87 -2.99 -16.52 3.77
N CYS A 88 -3.02 -15.62 2.80
CA CYS A 88 -4.21 -15.31 2.02
C CYS A 88 -4.63 -16.49 1.11
N PRO A 89 -5.93 -16.57 0.73
CA PRO A 89 -6.47 -17.71 -0.02
C PRO A 89 -5.73 -18.04 -1.32
N ALA A 90 -5.28 -17.03 -2.08
CA ALA A 90 -4.56 -17.24 -3.32
C ALA A 90 -3.21 -17.94 -3.10
N LYS A 91 -2.39 -17.42 -2.17
CA LYS A 91 -1.09 -18.03 -1.84
C LYS A 91 -1.25 -19.42 -1.25
N ARG A 92 -2.27 -19.58 -0.41
CA ARG A 92 -2.59 -20.87 0.19
C ARG A 92 -2.92 -21.91 -0.88
N ALA A 93 -3.75 -21.57 -1.86
CA ALA A 93 -4.08 -22.46 -2.97
C ALA A 93 -2.84 -22.84 -3.80
N GLU A 94 -1.89 -21.90 -3.99
CA GLU A 94 -0.60 -22.20 -4.63
C GLU A 94 0.22 -23.24 -3.85
N PHE A 95 0.30 -23.11 -2.52
CA PHE A 95 0.99 -24.09 -1.68
C PHE A 95 0.27 -25.45 -1.63
N GLU A 96 -1.06 -25.45 -1.50
CA GLU A 96 -1.87 -26.68 -1.52
C GLU A 96 -1.69 -27.42 -2.85
N SER A 97 -1.69 -26.69 -3.97
CA SER A 97 -1.43 -27.24 -5.30
C SER A 97 0.01 -27.76 -5.43
N ALA A 98 1.01 -27.03 -4.94
CA ALA A 98 2.41 -27.44 -5.01
C ALA A 98 2.71 -28.68 -4.15
N LEU A 99 2.10 -28.78 -2.96
CA LEU A 99 2.33 -29.88 -2.02
C LEU A 99 1.41 -31.09 -2.26
N GLY A 100 0.31 -30.91 -3.01
CA GLY A 100 -0.69 -31.96 -3.24
C GLY A 100 -1.49 -32.32 -1.99
N ILE A 101 -1.53 -31.44 -0.98
CA ILE A 101 -2.27 -31.63 0.27
C ILE A 101 -3.05 -30.37 0.62
N ALA A 102 -4.18 -30.53 1.32
CA ALA A 102 -4.85 -29.41 1.95
C ALA A 102 -4.04 -28.96 3.17
N LEU A 103 -3.85 -27.65 3.34
CA LEU A 103 -3.21 -27.12 4.53
C LEU A 103 -4.18 -27.12 5.72
N PRO A 104 -3.70 -27.03 6.98
CA PRO A 104 -4.57 -26.84 8.14
C PRO A 104 -5.42 -25.58 8.00
N ALA A 105 -6.64 -25.55 8.54
CA ALA A 105 -7.56 -24.42 8.41
C ALA A 105 -6.87 -23.09 8.79
N ALA A 106 -7.10 -22.05 7.99
CA ALA A 106 -6.59 -20.71 8.29
C ALA A 106 -7.19 -20.21 9.61
N ILE A 107 -6.40 -19.52 10.42
CA ILE A 107 -6.84 -18.93 11.71
C ILE A 107 -7.24 -17.46 11.47
N TRP A 108 -7.75 -17.15 10.28
CA TRP A 108 -7.99 -15.78 9.84
C TRP A 108 -9.43 -15.33 10.09
N PRO A 109 -9.67 -14.11 10.62
CA PRO A 109 -8.68 -13.16 11.15
C PRO A 109 -8.06 -13.63 12.47
N GLY A 110 -6.74 -13.45 12.60
CA GLY A 110 -6.06 -13.61 13.88
C GLY A 110 -6.44 -12.50 14.85
N SER A 111 -5.70 -12.37 15.95
CA SER A 111 -5.82 -11.18 16.80
C SER A 111 -5.50 -9.91 15.99
N MET A 112 -6.06 -8.77 16.41
CA MET A 112 -5.80 -7.48 15.73
C MET A 112 -4.29 -7.17 15.61
N SER A 113 -3.49 -7.57 16.59
CA SER A 113 -2.04 -7.38 16.57
C SER A 113 -1.35 -8.28 15.51
N GLU A 114 -1.79 -9.53 15.35
CA GLU A 114 -1.29 -10.43 14.30
C GLU A 114 -1.70 -9.94 12.90
N GLU A 115 -2.91 -9.37 12.73
CA GLU A 115 -3.32 -8.77 11.46
C GLU A 115 -2.48 -7.53 11.11
N LEU A 116 -2.10 -6.72 12.10
CA LEU A 116 -1.16 -5.61 11.90
C LEU A 116 0.26 -6.11 11.59
N ALA A 117 0.68 -7.22 12.18
CA ALA A 117 1.97 -7.84 11.89
C ALA A 117 2.02 -8.36 10.45
N TRP A 118 0.98 -9.06 10.00
CA TRP A 118 0.82 -9.45 8.59
C TRP A 118 0.81 -8.24 7.66
N ALA A 119 0.05 -7.19 8.00
CA ALA A 119 0.01 -5.96 7.21
C ALA A 119 1.40 -5.27 7.14
N GLY A 120 2.19 -5.35 8.21
CA GLY A 120 3.58 -4.90 8.25
C GLY A 120 4.47 -5.66 7.27
N GLY A 121 4.36 -6.98 7.23
CA GLY A 121 5.10 -7.83 6.28
C GLY A 121 4.70 -7.55 4.83
N PHE A 122 3.40 -7.43 4.57
CA PHE A 122 2.88 -7.09 3.25
C PHE A 122 3.32 -5.69 2.80
N PHE A 123 3.34 -4.71 3.72
CA PHE A 123 3.85 -3.39 3.43
C PHE A 123 5.38 -3.37 3.24
N ASP A 124 6.14 -4.21 3.95
CA ASP A 124 7.58 -4.37 3.74
C ASP A 124 7.91 -4.96 2.36
N GLY A 125 7.10 -5.90 1.88
CA GLY A 125 7.19 -6.42 0.52
C GLY A 125 6.80 -5.36 -0.51
N GLU A 126 5.50 -5.08 -0.61
CA GLU A 126 4.87 -4.35 -1.72
C GLU A 126 4.75 -2.83 -1.49
N GLY A 127 4.85 -2.42 -0.24
CA GLY A 127 4.50 -1.07 0.18
C GLY A 127 5.58 -0.04 -0.09
N THR A 128 5.17 1.21 -0.21
CA THR A 128 6.08 2.34 -0.23
C THR A 128 5.46 3.56 0.43
N THR A 129 6.32 4.35 1.07
CA THR A 129 5.97 5.68 1.57
C THR A 129 6.75 6.72 0.78
N TYR A 130 6.06 7.65 0.12
CA TYR A 130 6.70 8.71 -0.67
C TYR A 130 5.96 10.04 -0.58
N LEU A 131 6.62 11.10 -1.05
CA LEU A 131 6.03 12.43 -1.20
C LEU A 131 5.38 12.57 -2.57
N GLU A 132 4.14 13.02 -2.61
CA GLU A 132 3.50 13.42 -3.86
C GLU A 132 3.33 14.94 -3.92
N LYS A 133 3.53 15.51 -5.11
CA LYS A 133 3.40 16.95 -5.34
C LYS A 133 1.95 17.39 -5.14
N HIS A 134 1.75 18.47 -4.40
CA HIS A 134 0.44 19.08 -4.28
C HIS A 134 0.03 19.68 -5.63
N ARG A 135 -1.14 19.28 -6.15
CA ARG A 135 -1.61 19.64 -7.49
C ARG A 135 -1.67 21.16 -7.76
N THR A 136 -1.89 21.97 -6.73
CA THR A 136 -2.17 23.41 -6.86
C THR A 136 -1.21 24.32 -6.11
N HIS A 137 -0.27 23.78 -5.33
CA HIS A 137 0.71 24.58 -4.60
C HIS A 137 2.09 24.09 -5.01
N ALA A 138 2.80 24.93 -5.76
CA ALA A 138 4.17 24.67 -6.11
C ALA A 138 4.99 24.44 -4.83
N ASN A 139 5.93 23.50 -4.89
CA ASN A 139 6.84 23.17 -3.79
C ASN A 139 6.16 22.68 -2.49
N HIS A 140 4.87 22.33 -2.52
CA HIS A 140 4.19 21.71 -1.40
C HIS A 140 3.93 20.23 -1.69
N PHE A 141 4.02 19.39 -0.67
CA PHE A 141 3.89 17.94 -0.80
C PHE A 141 2.84 17.37 0.15
N TYR A 142 2.39 16.16 -0.14
CA TYR A 142 1.60 15.36 0.79
C TYR A 142 2.18 13.94 0.87
N PRO A 143 2.10 13.28 2.04
CA PRO A 143 2.59 11.92 2.18
C PRO A 143 1.62 10.97 1.49
N ALA A 144 2.16 9.93 0.87
CA ALA A 144 1.39 8.84 0.32
C ALA A 144 1.98 7.51 0.80
N LEU A 145 1.17 6.74 1.55
CA LEU A 145 1.39 5.30 1.67
C LEU A 145 0.66 4.64 0.50
N TYR A 146 1.32 3.65 -0.09
CA TYR A 146 0.90 3.05 -1.34
C TYR A 146 1.26 1.57 -1.34
N VAL A 147 0.29 0.73 -1.69
CA VAL A 147 0.50 -0.71 -1.93
C VAL A 147 -0.23 -1.07 -3.22
N PRO A 148 0.48 -1.43 -4.31
CA PRO A 148 -0.13 -1.95 -5.52
C PRO A 148 -0.41 -3.44 -5.37
N GLN A 149 -1.42 -3.95 -6.08
CA GLN A 149 -1.55 -5.39 -6.29
C GLN A 149 -2.38 -5.68 -7.54
N SER A 150 -1.97 -6.72 -8.25
CA SER A 150 -2.65 -7.24 -9.43
C SER A 150 -3.50 -8.43 -9.03
N ALA A 151 -4.65 -8.58 -9.66
CA ALA A 151 -5.49 -9.75 -9.54
C ALA A 151 -6.11 -10.02 -10.91
N ASP A 152 -6.31 -11.29 -11.23
CA ASP A 152 -6.96 -11.68 -12.48
C ASP A 152 -8.42 -11.20 -12.48
N GLU A 153 -9.08 -11.27 -11.33
CA GLU A 153 -10.46 -10.80 -11.14
C GLU A 153 -10.60 -9.92 -9.88
N GLY A 154 -11.48 -8.92 -9.97
CA GLY A 154 -11.91 -8.14 -8.81
C GLY A 154 -10.82 -7.29 -8.13
N THR A 155 -10.73 -7.41 -6.80
CA THR A 155 -9.71 -6.78 -5.95
C THR A 155 -8.96 -7.89 -5.23
N ALA A 156 -7.63 -7.85 -5.28
CA ALA A 156 -6.76 -8.81 -4.62
C ALA A 156 -7.16 -8.99 -3.14
N PRO A 157 -7.36 -10.23 -2.64
CA PRO A 157 -7.70 -10.50 -1.24
C PRO A 157 -6.73 -9.85 -0.24
N GLU A 158 -5.45 -9.78 -0.58
CA GLU A 158 -4.38 -9.19 0.21
C GLU A 158 -4.61 -7.67 0.39
N LEU A 159 -5.08 -6.97 -0.66
CA LEU A 159 -5.44 -5.54 -0.52
C LEU A 159 -6.66 -5.33 0.37
N LEU A 160 -7.65 -6.24 0.29
CA LEU A 160 -8.84 -6.16 1.14
C LEU A 160 -8.48 -6.43 2.60
N ARG A 161 -7.61 -7.41 2.85
CA ARG A 161 -7.10 -7.72 4.18
C ARG A 161 -6.28 -6.57 4.75
N LEU A 162 -5.36 -5.98 3.98
CA LEU A 162 -4.62 -4.78 4.39
C LEU A 162 -5.57 -3.64 4.76
N TRP A 163 -6.58 -3.40 3.92
CA TRP A 163 -7.56 -2.36 4.17
C TRP A 163 -8.38 -2.63 5.44
N ALA A 164 -8.76 -3.88 5.68
CA ALA A 164 -9.46 -4.28 6.91
C ALA A 164 -8.59 -4.14 8.16
N ALA A 165 -7.32 -4.55 8.10
CA ALA A 165 -6.38 -4.47 9.22
C ALA A 165 -6.06 -3.01 9.62
N ILE A 166 -5.88 -2.12 8.65
CA ILE A 166 -5.63 -0.69 8.92
C ILE A 166 -6.93 0.06 9.23
N GLY A 167 -8.08 -0.40 8.72
CA GLY A 167 -9.40 0.19 8.93
C GLY A 167 -9.65 1.49 8.16
N PHE A 168 -8.69 1.98 7.38
CA PHE A 168 -8.86 3.18 6.56
C PHE A 168 -7.92 3.21 5.34
N GLY A 169 -8.09 4.25 4.54
CA GLY A 169 -7.47 4.38 3.22
C GLY A 169 -8.50 4.16 2.13
N SER A 170 -8.04 4.17 0.89
CA SER A 170 -8.90 3.90 -0.26
C SER A 170 -8.22 2.95 -1.23
N ILE A 171 -8.97 1.95 -1.70
CA ILE A 171 -8.58 1.11 -2.82
C ILE A 171 -9.05 1.79 -4.11
N SER A 172 -8.16 1.95 -5.08
CA SER A 172 -8.54 2.59 -6.35
C SER A 172 -9.41 1.70 -7.22
N GLY A 173 -10.09 2.32 -8.19
CA GLY A 173 -10.55 1.63 -9.40
C GLY A 173 -9.39 0.96 -10.15
N LEU A 174 -9.73 0.04 -11.06
CA LEU A 174 -8.77 -0.68 -11.89
C LEU A 174 -7.88 0.29 -12.68
N ARG A 175 -6.56 0.17 -12.51
CA ARG A 175 -5.56 0.89 -13.29
C ARG A 175 -5.08 -0.01 -14.41
N ARG A 176 -5.09 0.50 -15.63
CA ARG A 176 -4.59 -0.19 -16.83
C ARG A 176 -3.32 0.52 -17.30
N PRO A 177 -2.15 0.14 -16.80
CA PRO A 177 -0.89 0.67 -17.31
C PRO A 177 -0.68 0.23 -18.76
N LYS A 178 0.29 0.85 -19.44
CA LYS A 178 0.66 0.41 -20.80
C LYS A 178 1.31 -0.99 -20.72
N PRO A 179 1.14 -1.84 -21.76
CA PRO A 179 1.89 -3.08 -21.87
C PRO A 179 3.40 -2.85 -21.70
N PRO A 180 4.13 -3.78 -21.06
CA PRO A 180 3.73 -5.14 -20.68
C PRO A 180 3.10 -5.25 -19.27
N HIS A 181 2.82 -4.12 -18.59
CA HIS A 181 2.39 -4.16 -17.20
C HIS A 181 0.94 -4.64 -17.04
N ARG A 182 0.70 -5.51 -16.05
CA ARG A 182 -0.63 -6.02 -15.74
C ARG A 182 -1.52 -4.93 -15.15
N PRO A 183 -2.84 -4.97 -15.38
CA PRO A 183 -3.79 -4.17 -14.63
C PRO A 183 -3.64 -4.40 -13.12
N TYR A 184 -3.79 -3.34 -12.35
CA TYR A 184 -3.65 -3.42 -10.89
C TYR A 184 -4.61 -2.48 -10.18
N ARG A 185 -4.88 -2.77 -8.91
CA ARG A 185 -5.49 -1.84 -7.96
C ARG A 185 -4.45 -1.47 -6.92
N ARG A 186 -4.75 -0.44 -6.14
CA ARG A 186 -3.83 0.02 -5.11
C ARG A 186 -4.57 0.53 -3.90
N TRP A 187 -4.09 0.16 -2.72
CA TRP A 187 -4.46 0.81 -1.48
C TRP A 187 -3.63 2.08 -1.30
N ARG A 188 -4.27 3.17 -0.86
CA ARG A 188 -3.62 4.46 -0.63
C ARG A 188 -4.11 5.18 0.60
N VAL A 189 -3.18 5.81 1.32
CA VAL A 189 -3.43 6.79 2.38
C VAL A 189 -2.66 8.07 2.05
N VAL A 190 -3.37 9.19 1.92
CA VAL A 190 -2.81 10.44 1.34
C VAL A 190 -2.94 11.68 2.22
N THR A 191 -3.63 11.59 3.35
CA THR A 191 -3.78 12.70 4.28
C THR A 191 -2.79 12.57 5.42
N VAL A 192 -2.12 13.65 5.81
CA VAL A 192 -1.07 13.66 6.85
C VAL A 192 -1.48 12.90 8.11
N ALA A 193 -2.64 13.24 8.72
CA ALA A 193 -3.12 12.57 9.94
C ALA A 193 -3.31 11.05 9.76
N LYS A 194 -3.92 10.61 8.64
CA LYS A 194 -4.09 9.17 8.37
C LYS A 194 -2.77 8.49 8.03
N ALA A 195 -1.85 9.17 7.35
CA ALA A 195 -0.54 8.61 7.05
C ALA A 195 0.26 8.38 8.34
N GLN A 196 0.24 9.36 9.26
CA GLN A 196 0.83 9.20 10.59
C GLN A 196 0.19 8.06 11.38
N LEU A 197 -1.14 7.95 11.37
CA LEU A 197 -1.83 6.86 12.04
C LEU A 197 -1.49 5.49 11.44
N ALA A 198 -1.47 5.36 10.11
CA ALA A 198 -1.11 4.11 9.46
C ALA A 198 0.34 3.73 9.75
N LEU A 199 1.27 4.70 9.70
CA LEU A 199 2.66 4.47 10.05
C LEU A 199 2.80 4.08 11.53
N HIS A 200 2.04 4.68 12.44
CA HIS A 200 2.04 4.31 13.85
C HIS A 200 1.59 2.86 14.07
N LEU A 201 0.51 2.43 13.41
CA LEU A 201 0.00 1.06 13.47
C LEU A 201 0.98 0.04 12.90
N LEU A 202 1.64 0.39 11.79
CA LEU A 202 2.60 -0.50 11.10
C LEU A 202 3.99 -0.48 11.75
N TRP A 203 4.33 0.57 12.50
CA TRP A 203 5.68 0.84 13.01
C TRP A 203 6.35 -0.35 13.71
N PRO A 204 5.66 -1.09 14.60
CA PRO A 204 6.28 -2.21 15.31
C PRO A 204 6.76 -3.32 14.37
N PHE A 205 6.13 -3.47 13.21
CA PHE A 205 6.27 -4.63 12.35
C PHE A 205 7.11 -4.37 11.09
N ILE A 206 7.10 -3.13 10.57
CA ILE A 206 7.84 -2.78 9.36
C ILE A 206 9.36 -2.67 9.60
N GLY A 207 10.14 -3.05 8.59
CA GLY A 207 11.60 -3.07 8.61
C GLY A 207 12.26 -1.70 8.42
N ARG A 208 13.60 -1.69 8.51
CA ARG A 208 14.40 -0.47 8.47
C ARG A 208 14.21 0.37 7.21
N VAL A 209 14.07 -0.28 6.05
CA VAL A 209 13.87 0.40 4.76
C VAL A 209 12.59 1.23 4.77
N LYS A 210 11.45 0.63 5.13
CA LYS A 210 10.17 1.35 5.15
C LYS A 210 10.11 2.39 6.27
N ARG A 211 10.74 2.12 7.42
CA ARG A 211 10.92 3.13 8.49
C ARG A 211 11.73 4.33 7.99
N SER A 212 12.81 4.12 7.24
CA SER A 212 13.65 5.18 6.69
C SER A 212 12.90 6.00 5.62
N GLN A 213 12.13 5.33 4.75
CA GLN A 213 11.22 6.00 3.82
C GLN A 213 10.21 6.88 4.55
N ALA A 214 9.54 6.32 5.57
CA ALA A 214 8.56 7.03 6.38
C ALA A 214 9.16 8.25 7.11
N GLN A 215 10.32 8.10 7.74
CA GLN A 215 11.03 9.20 8.40
C GLN A 215 11.39 10.32 7.42
N SER A 216 11.93 9.96 6.25
CA SER A 216 12.31 10.93 5.22
C SER A 216 11.09 11.73 4.72
N VAL A 217 9.97 11.05 4.48
CA VAL A 217 8.71 11.68 4.08
C VAL A 217 8.17 12.57 5.19
N MET A 218 8.07 12.07 6.42
CA MET A 218 7.49 12.81 7.53
C MET A 218 8.33 14.04 7.91
N LYS A 219 9.67 13.97 7.80
CA LYS A 219 10.55 15.13 7.97
C LYS A 219 10.12 16.28 7.05
N VAL A 220 9.95 16.01 5.76
CA VAL A 220 9.51 17.05 4.81
C VAL A 220 8.12 17.58 5.18
N ILE A 221 7.18 16.69 5.51
CA ILE A 221 5.81 17.07 5.87
C ILE A 221 5.73 17.93 7.14
N HIS A 222 6.60 17.69 8.11
CA HIS A 222 6.64 18.48 9.36
C HIS A 222 7.40 19.81 9.20
N THR A 223 8.32 19.90 8.25
CA THR A 223 9.08 21.15 7.99
C THR A 223 8.41 22.10 6.99
N GLN A 224 7.50 21.60 6.14
CA GLN A 224 6.81 22.46 5.18
C GLN A 224 5.79 23.38 5.88
N PRO A 225 5.60 24.62 5.41
CA PRO A 225 4.60 25.51 5.97
C PRO A 225 3.21 24.92 5.81
N ASP A 226 2.36 25.12 6.81
CA ASP A 226 0.96 24.77 6.73
C ASP A 226 0.29 25.52 5.58
N LEU A 227 -0.52 24.79 4.81
CA LEU A 227 -1.37 25.45 3.83
C LEU A 227 -2.45 26.23 4.56
N LEU A 228 -2.45 27.54 4.33
CA LEU A 228 -3.50 28.43 4.76
C LEU A 228 -4.88 27.83 4.40
N ARG A 229 -5.75 27.82 5.40
CA ARG A 229 -7.14 27.40 5.31
C ARG A 229 -8.02 28.63 5.08
N GLY A 230 -9.04 28.48 4.23
CA GLY A 230 -10.02 29.51 3.89
C GLY A 230 -9.55 30.47 2.79
N ASN A 231 -10.34 30.65 1.72
CA ASN A 231 -10.01 31.59 0.63
C ASN A 231 -10.08 33.05 1.14
N PRO A 232 -8.98 33.83 1.08
CA PRO A 232 -8.94 35.22 1.52
C PRO A 232 -9.95 36.11 0.76
N ALA A 233 -10.30 35.73 -0.48
CA ALA A 233 -11.31 36.40 -1.28
C ALA A 233 -12.73 36.29 -0.70
N PHE A 234 -12.98 35.38 0.26
CA PHE A 234 -14.28 35.34 0.95
C PHE A 234 -14.43 36.42 2.05
N GLY A 235 -13.43 37.28 2.26
CA GLY A 235 -13.54 38.44 3.16
C GLY A 235 -13.17 38.16 4.63
N PRO A 236 -13.41 39.12 5.54
CA PRO A 236 -13.04 39.02 6.95
C PRO A 236 -13.68 37.79 7.64
N ALA A 237 -13.10 37.37 8.77
CA ALA A 237 -13.42 36.14 9.51
C ALA A 237 -14.90 35.87 9.84
N GLY A 238 -15.79 36.86 9.67
CA GLY A 238 -17.26 36.72 9.78
C GLY A 238 -17.95 35.98 8.63
N SER A 239 -17.29 35.77 7.48
CA SER A 239 -17.86 35.03 6.34
C SER A 239 -17.62 33.51 6.41
N ARG A 240 -17.30 32.99 7.61
CA ARG A 240 -16.93 31.59 7.89
C ARG A 240 -17.86 30.56 7.27
N TYR A 241 -19.15 30.87 7.13
CA TYR A 241 -20.13 30.00 6.52
C TYR A 241 -20.59 30.55 5.16
N CYS A 242 -20.85 29.66 4.20
CA CYS A 242 -21.54 30.04 2.97
C CYS A 242 -23.04 30.20 3.21
N LEU A 243 -23.79 30.71 2.23
CA LEU A 243 -25.25 30.84 2.30
C LEU A 243 -25.97 29.50 2.54
N ARG A 244 -25.29 28.36 2.32
CA ARG A 244 -25.78 27.00 2.62
C ARG A 244 -25.24 26.43 3.93
N GLY A 245 -24.64 27.25 4.80
CA GLY A 245 -24.13 26.83 6.11
C GLY A 245 -22.81 26.03 6.09
N HIS A 246 -22.17 25.84 4.93
CA HIS A 246 -20.89 25.14 4.87
C HIS A 246 -19.74 26.01 5.38
N ASP A 247 -18.91 25.47 6.27
CA ASP A 247 -17.71 26.14 6.78
C ASP A 247 -16.68 26.32 5.65
N LYS A 248 -16.51 27.56 5.19
CA LYS A 248 -15.56 27.99 4.15
C LYS A 248 -14.10 27.92 4.63
N TRP A 249 -13.85 27.91 5.93
CA TRP A 249 -12.52 27.78 6.53
C TRP A 249 -12.02 26.33 6.56
N THR A 250 -12.93 25.35 6.47
CA THR A 250 -12.49 23.94 6.27
C THR A 250 -11.91 23.70 4.88
N ALA A 251 -12.20 24.58 3.92
CA ALA A 251 -11.65 24.52 2.57
C ALA A 251 -10.21 25.05 2.55
N ARG A 252 -9.24 24.22 2.13
CA ARG A 252 -7.91 24.73 1.76
C ARG A 252 -8.05 25.77 0.66
N ILE A 253 -7.26 26.84 0.69
CA ILE A 253 -7.14 27.81 -0.41
C ILE A 253 -6.60 27.06 -1.62
N ARG A 254 -7.47 26.51 -2.45
CA ARG A 254 -7.07 25.82 -3.67
C ARG A 254 -7.54 26.65 -4.83
N PRO A 255 -6.64 27.19 -5.66
CA PRO A 255 -7.01 27.57 -7.01
C PRO A 255 -7.67 26.35 -7.67
N TYR A 256 -8.96 26.42 -7.97
CA TYR A 256 -9.65 25.29 -8.60
C TYR A 256 -9.17 25.19 -10.04
N ARG A 257 -8.20 24.30 -10.29
CA ARG A 257 -7.89 23.88 -11.66
C ARG A 257 -8.94 22.90 -12.14
N SER A 258 -9.69 23.30 -13.18
CA SER A 258 -10.62 22.47 -13.94
C SER A 258 -9.95 21.20 -14.45
N ARG A 259 -10.73 20.14 -14.67
CA ARG A 259 -10.23 18.85 -15.17
C ARG A 259 -9.95 18.83 -16.68
N GLY A 260 -10.35 19.87 -17.42
CA GLY A 260 -10.06 19.99 -18.85
C GLY A 260 -8.60 20.35 -19.08
N ARG A 261 -7.95 19.65 -20.02
CA ARG A 261 -6.64 20.09 -20.54
C ARG A 261 -6.86 21.48 -21.16
N ASN A 262 -6.03 22.46 -20.78
CA ASN A 262 -6.02 23.84 -21.28
C ASN A 262 -7.07 24.81 -20.70
N LEU A 263 -7.83 24.42 -19.68
CA LEU A 263 -8.68 25.37 -18.95
C LEU A 263 -7.89 25.95 -17.77
N GLY A 264 -7.82 27.27 -17.69
CA GLY A 264 -7.22 28.01 -16.58
C GLY A 264 -7.88 27.69 -15.23
N PRO A 265 -7.32 28.15 -14.10
CA PRO A 265 -8.02 28.04 -12.83
C PRO A 265 -9.38 28.74 -12.95
N ASN A 266 -10.49 28.06 -12.64
CA ASN A 266 -11.73 28.79 -12.42
C ASN A 266 -11.56 29.56 -11.11
N ASP A 267 -12.13 30.76 -11.06
CA ASP A 267 -12.29 31.53 -9.83
C ASP A 267 -13.70 31.27 -9.27
N PRO A 268 -13.91 30.22 -8.45
CA PRO A 268 -15.23 29.98 -7.90
C PRO A 268 -15.51 30.99 -6.79
N HIS A 269 -16.44 31.91 -7.05
CA HIS A 269 -17.15 32.66 -6.01
C HIS A 269 -18.01 31.76 -5.08
N GLN A 270 -17.91 30.42 -5.20
CA GLN A 270 -18.68 29.43 -4.44
C GLN A 270 -17.78 28.57 -3.53
N CYS A 271 -18.34 28.11 -2.41
CA CYS A 271 -17.63 27.27 -1.45
C CYS A 271 -17.25 25.88 -2.03
N LEU A 272 -16.11 25.29 -1.64
CA LEU A 272 -15.66 23.99 -2.19
C LEU A 272 -16.67 22.84 -1.97
N THR A 273 -17.38 22.85 -0.84
CA THR A 273 -18.43 21.87 -0.56
C THR A 273 -19.59 22.02 -1.55
N CYS A 274 -20.05 23.25 -1.76
CA CYS A 274 -21.06 23.63 -2.75
C CYS A 274 -20.68 23.17 -4.17
N VAL A 275 -19.43 23.40 -4.56
CA VAL A 275 -18.87 22.97 -5.86
C VAL A 275 -18.86 21.44 -5.98
N ARG A 276 -18.50 20.73 -4.91
CA ARG A 276 -18.48 19.25 -4.89
C ARG A 276 -19.89 18.68 -4.96
N ASP A 277 -20.85 19.26 -4.27
CA ASP A 277 -22.24 18.83 -4.27
C ASP A 277 -22.86 19.04 -5.65
N ALA A 278 -22.66 20.21 -6.27
CA ALA A 278 -23.07 20.45 -7.65
C ALA A 278 -22.43 19.45 -8.64
N ALA A 279 -21.14 19.11 -8.46
CA ALA A 279 -20.46 18.10 -9.26
C ALA A 279 -20.92 16.66 -8.97
N ARG A 280 -21.50 16.37 -7.80
CA ARG A 280 -22.15 15.09 -7.49
C ARG A 280 -23.54 15.05 -8.12
N ALA A 281 -24.35 16.09 -7.97
CA ALA A 281 -25.67 16.22 -8.59
C ALA A 281 -25.60 16.01 -10.11
N LYS A 282 -24.69 16.72 -10.80
CA LYS A 282 -24.44 16.53 -12.24
C LYS A 282 -24.05 15.09 -12.63
N ARG A 283 -23.27 14.40 -11.80
CA ARG A 283 -22.88 13.00 -12.07
C ARG A 283 -24.03 12.02 -11.87
N ASN A 284 -24.98 12.37 -11.00
CA ASN A 284 -26.14 11.56 -10.67
C ASN A 284 -27.37 11.92 -11.53
N GLY A 285 -27.21 12.77 -12.55
CA GLY A 285 -28.32 13.21 -13.42
C GLY A 285 -29.36 14.05 -12.70
N MET A 286 -29.06 14.58 -11.52
CA MET A 286 -29.94 15.51 -10.80
C MET A 286 -29.70 16.94 -11.31
N PRO A 287 -30.77 17.73 -11.52
CA PRO A 287 -30.66 19.12 -11.94
C PRO A 287 -29.82 19.98 -10.98
#